data_AF-A0A0M3T2L2-F1
#
_entry.id   AF-A0A0M3T2L2-F1
#
_cell.length_a   1.000
_cell.length_b   1.000
_cell.length_c   1.000
_cell.angle_alpha   90.00
_cell.angle_beta   90.00
_cell.angle_gamma   90.00
#
_symmetry.space_group_name_H-M   'P 1'
#
loop_
_entity.id
_entity.type
_entity.pdbx_description
1 polymer ?
#
loop_
_entity_poly.entity_id
_entity_poly.type
_entity_poly.pdbx_seq_one_letter_code
_entity_poly.pdbx_strand_id
1 'polypeptide(L)'
;MTIGKPISQHYVYPDTQILKNKYNLMDAAQLEEKCAQNIAEATIALRKESFPERFDSSYIKHIHKCMFEKTFEWAGHTRDKPFIFMDGSSAYMPEMSLSENVHYADGKEFRKLFREFDNTLAEKNNLRGLSRTEFIRHAAPLFASLNYIHPFRDGNEHVQRLFFERLSQFAGHELNFSLVTRERMIDACSGAMERNNLTLVRHMFEDISNPHKREILQNFMKHAESFQKEGFDTRNVVVALEDFPVFGVFAGVRDDIVAVSTKDMLVICETKDFDEEQQLKTLSKGDFVSFSSKQSPEILIPEKKMGFLPKNELFQMIEKHILIRESTQLIQRLSQTVYNNPNILDDKLSQINKDQSFAATLSQQIETNPRSIAELAGAKYLFVKNNTRKNAENCALALATVVREHGEIATYVCEQSVENYQQERERKGVSIDVPNARLQNVLSLSKSAKLQKEAFLLDPDLKKEFECYEKALNKRLSRKEHKAIEEKDFLELAKTVGVSIKQAQKIARIVDLTKATQRHVQELDAESSKKLITAVVKQRKRAASF
;
A
#
# COMPACT_ATOMS: atom_id res chain seq x y z
N MET A 1 -29.83 -20.95 -46.59
CA MET A 1 -29.01 -19.72 -46.68
C MET A 1 -27.65 -20.04 -46.08
N THR A 2 -26.62 -20.14 -46.92
CA THR A 2 -25.24 -20.42 -46.50
C THR A 2 -24.72 -19.15 -45.83
N ILE A 3 -24.63 -19.15 -44.50
CA ILE A 3 -24.04 -18.04 -43.74
C ILE A 3 -22.57 -17.98 -44.17
N GLY A 4 -22.21 -16.93 -44.93
CA GLY A 4 -20.84 -16.71 -45.38
C GLY A 4 -19.88 -16.63 -44.19
N LYS A 5 -18.59 -16.96 -44.41
CA LYS A 5 -17.56 -16.80 -43.38
C LYS A 5 -17.64 -15.37 -42.81
N PRO A 6 -17.62 -15.18 -41.48
CA PRO A 6 -17.62 -13.85 -40.89
C PRO A 6 -16.38 -13.06 -41.33
N ILE A 7 -16.55 -11.80 -41.77
CA ILE A 7 -15.47 -10.92 -42.26
C ILE A 7 -15.48 -9.63 -41.42
N SER A 8 -14.30 -9.13 -41.02
CA SER A 8 -14.16 -7.89 -40.22
C SER A 8 -14.81 -6.69 -40.90
N GLN A 9 -14.81 -6.66 -42.23
CA GLN A 9 -15.38 -5.61 -43.07
C GLN A 9 -16.91 -5.48 -42.94
N HIS A 10 -17.61 -6.51 -42.44
CA HIS A 10 -19.05 -6.43 -42.20
C HIS A 10 -19.43 -5.55 -41.00
N TYR A 11 -18.47 -5.10 -40.19
CA TYR A 11 -18.71 -4.09 -39.14
C TYR A 11 -18.97 -2.68 -39.70
N VAL A 12 -18.57 -2.38 -40.94
CA VAL A 12 -18.70 -1.06 -41.57
C VAL A 12 -19.70 -1.08 -42.73
N TYR A 13 -20.20 0.09 -43.13
CA TYR A 13 -20.96 0.20 -44.38
C TYR A 13 -20.05 -0.02 -45.59
N PRO A 14 -20.56 -0.64 -46.67
CA PRO A 14 -19.80 -0.81 -47.92
C PRO A 14 -19.19 0.49 -48.40
N ASP A 15 -17.95 0.44 -48.89
CA ASP A 15 -17.19 1.57 -49.43
C ASP A 15 -16.95 2.74 -48.45
N THR A 16 -17.11 2.49 -47.14
CA THR A 16 -16.82 3.46 -46.07
C THR A 16 -15.94 2.86 -44.97
N GLN A 17 -15.47 3.70 -44.05
CA GLN A 17 -14.87 3.28 -42.78
C GLN A 17 -15.83 3.43 -41.59
N ILE A 18 -17.11 3.71 -41.86
CA ILE A 18 -18.09 4.04 -40.83
C ILE A 18 -18.76 2.79 -40.31
N LEU A 19 -18.73 2.60 -39.00
CA LEU A 19 -19.36 1.46 -38.34
C LEU A 19 -20.87 1.46 -38.56
N LYS A 20 -21.42 0.28 -38.88
CA LYS A 20 -22.87 0.05 -38.96
C LYS A 20 -23.51 0.45 -37.65
N ASN A 21 -24.47 1.37 -37.70
CA ASN A 21 -25.12 1.94 -36.54
C ASN A 21 -26.64 1.99 -36.74
N LYS A 22 -27.38 1.99 -35.63
CA LYS A 22 -28.85 1.93 -35.62
C LYS A 22 -29.53 3.18 -36.21
N TYR A 23 -28.77 4.24 -36.46
CA TYR A 23 -29.25 5.50 -37.03
C TYR A 23 -29.09 5.57 -38.55
N ASN A 24 -28.39 4.60 -39.16
CA ASN A 24 -28.00 4.63 -40.56
C ASN A 24 -27.19 5.88 -40.96
N LEU A 25 -26.40 6.42 -40.02
CA LEU A 25 -25.51 7.55 -40.28
C LEU A 25 -24.24 7.05 -40.97
N MET A 26 -23.91 7.65 -42.11
CA MET A 26 -22.67 7.39 -42.86
C MET A 26 -21.69 8.56 -42.82
N ASP A 27 -21.99 9.58 -42.00
CA ASP A 27 -21.09 10.70 -41.70
C ASP A 27 -20.42 10.47 -40.35
N ALA A 28 -19.08 10.56 -40.31
CA ALA A 28 -18.30 10.27 -39.10
C ALA A 28 -18.60 11.26 -37.96
N ALA A 29 -18.69 12.55 -38.28
CA ALA A 29 -18.89 13.59 -37.27
C ALA A 29 -20.29 13.51 -36.65
N GLN A 30 -21.32 13.26 -37.46
CA GLN A 30 -22.69 13.05 -36.97
C GLN A 30 -22.79 11.80 -36.11
N LEU A 31 -22.12 10.70 -36.49
CA LEU A 31 -22.09 9.49 -35.68
C LEU A 31 -21.37 9.72 -34.35
N GLU A 32 -20.22 10.40 -34.38
CA GLU A 32 -19.45 10.73 -33.18
C GLU A 32 -20.25 11.60 -32.22
N GLU A 33 -20.88 12.67 -32.71
CA GLU A 33 -21.74 13.55 -31.89
C GLU A 33 -22.88 12.76 -31.24
N LYS A 34 -23.58 11.94 -32.03
CA LYS A 34 -24.69 11.13 -31.51
C LYS A 34 -24.22 10.08 -30.50
N CYS A 35 -23.06 9.48 -30.76
CA CYS A 35 -22.45 8.50 -29.87
C CYS A 35 -22.05 9.15 -28.54
N ALA A 36 -21.40 10.32 -28.58
CA ALA A 36 -20.99 11.07 -27.40
C ALA A 36 -22.19 11.44 -26.50
N GLN A 37 -23.31 11.86 -27.09
CA GLN A 37 -24.56 12.12 -26.36
C GLN A 37 -25.05 10.87 -25.60
N ASN A 38 -25.13 9.72 -26.29
CA ASN A 38 -25.58 8.47 -25.67
C ASN A 38 -24.61 7.98 -24.58
N ILE A 39 -23.30 8.08 -24.80
CA ILE A 39 -22.28 7.71 -23.82
C ILE A 39 -22.40 8.59 -22.57
N ALA A 40 -22.63 9.90 -22.73
CA ALA A 40 -22.82 10.82 -21.61
C ALA A 40 -24.05 10.46 -20.78
N GLU A 41 -25.20 10.22 -21.42
CA GLU A 41 -26.43 9.76 -20.75
C GLU A 41 -26.21 8.44 -20.00
N ALA A 42 -25.61 7.45 -20.66
CA ALA A 42 -25.35 6.14 -20.08
C ALA A 42 -24.37 6.21 -18.91
N THR A 43 -23.32 7.04 -19.01
CA THR A 43 -22.35 7.24 -17.93
C THR A 43 -23.02 7.80 -16.68
N ILE A 44 -23.94 8.77 -16.83
CA ILE A 44 -24.71 9.32 -15.71
C ILE A 44 -25.60 8.25 -15.09
N ALA A 45 -26.26 7.41 -15.89
CA ALA A 45 -27.09 6.32 -15.41
C ALA A 45 -26.27 5.27 -14.65
N LEU A 46 -25.17 4.78 -15.25
CA LEU A 46 -24.29 3.77 -14.68
C LEU A 46 -23.62 4.22 -13.36
N ARG A 47 -23.31 5.52 -13.22
CA ARG A 47 -22.81 6.08 -11.95
C ARG A 47 -23.84 6.05 -10.82
N LYS A 48 -25.14 6.06 -11.14
CA LYS A 48 -26.25 5.96 -10.18
C LYS A 48 -26.65 4.51 -9.89
N GLU A 49 -26.24 3.56 -10.72
CA GLU A 49 -26.50 2.14 -10.47
C GLU A 49 -25.78 1.66 -9.21
N SER A 50 -26.40 0.72 -8.50
CA SER A 50 -25.73 0.00 -7.40
C SER A 50 -24.50 -0.72 -7.94
N PHE A 51 -23.47 -0.89 -7.09
CA PHE A 51 -22.30 -1.67 -7.48
C PHE A 51 -22.69 -3.12 -7.78
N PRO A 52 -22.05 -3.77 -8.76
CA PRO A 52 -22.27 -5.19 -9.00
C PRO A 52 -21.71 -6.00 -7.82
N GLU A 53 -22.28 -7.19 -7.59
CA GLU A 53 -21.73 -8.12 -6.59
C GLU A 53 -20.30 -8.57 -6.93
N ARG A 54 -19.99 -8.65 -8.23
CA ARG A 54 -18.69 -9.06 -8.77
C ARG A 54 -18.23 -8.09 -9.86
N PHE A 55 -16.97 -7.68 -9.78
CA PHE A 55 -16.31 -6.95 -10.86
C PHE A 55 -15.60 -7.97 -11.74
N ASP A 56 -16.13 -8.20 -12.94
CA ASP A 56 -15.61 -9.17 -13.89
C ASP A 56 -15.99 -8.79 -15.34
N SER A 57 -15.66 -9.66 -16.28
CA SER A 57 -15.97 -9.53 -17.71
C SER A 57 -17.47 -9.37 -18.01
N SER A 58 -18.36 -9.82 -17.13
CA SER A 58 -19.81 -9.62 -17.29
C SER A 58 -20.18 -8.15 -17.05
N TYR A 59 -19.59 -7.51 -16.04
CA TYR A 59 -19.81 -6.09 -15.78
C TYR A 59 -19.19 -5.20 -16.87
N ILE A 60 -18.03 -5.59 -17.42
CA ILE A 60 -17.42 -4.91 -18.57
C ILE A 60 -18.36 -4.93 -19.79
N LYS A 61 -18.98 -6.08 -20.08
CA LYS A 61 -19.99 -6.20 -21.17
C LYS A 61 -21.26 -5.43 -20.87
N HIS A 62 -21.70 -5.38 -19.61
CA HIS A 62 -22.85 -4.58 -19.18
C HIS A 62 -22.60 -3.09 -19.43
N ILE A 63 -21.46 -2.55 -18.99
CA ILE A 63 -21.09 -1.14 -19.24
C ILE A 63 -21.10 -0.84 -20.74
N HIS A 64 -20.45 -1.69 -21.55
CA HIS A 64 -20.43 -1.51 -23.00
C HIS A 64 -21.85 -1.56 -23.60
N LYS A 65 -22.69 -2.48 -23.14
CA LYS A 65 -24.07 -2.56 -23.60
C LYS A 65 -24.80 -1.26 -23.29
N CYS A 66 -24.79 -0.80 -22.05
CA CYS A 66 -25.46 0.45 -21.65
C CYS A 66 -24.99 1.67 -22.43
N MET A 67 -23.68 1.80 -22.70
CA MET A 67 -23.13 2.93 -23.45
C MET A 67 -23.51 2.91 -24.94
N PHE A 68 -23.56 1.73 -25.55
CA PHE A 68 -23.63 1.60 -27.01
C PHE A 68 -24.92 0.96 -27.52
N GLU A 69 -25.86 0.53 -26.67
CA GLU A 69 -27.09 -0.16 -27.10
C GLU A 69 -27.97 0.66 -28.02
N LYS A 70 -27.96 1.99 -27.89
CA LYS A 70 -28.69 2.89 -28.79
C LYS A 70 -27.96 3.07 -30.12
N THR A 71 -26.64 2.88 -30.17
CA THR A 71 -25.78 3.16 -31.33
C THR A 71 -25.48 1.92 -32.17
N PHE A 72 -25.08 0.80 -31.55
CA PHE A 72 -24.59 -0.40 -32.23
C PHE A 72 -25.42 -1.63 -31.89
N GLU A 73 -25.65 -2.51 -32.87
CA GLU A 73 -26.36 -3.78 -32.66
C GLU A 73 -25.56 -4.75 -31.78
N TRP A 74 -24.23 -4.71 -31.88
CA TRP A 74 -23.30 -5.59 -31.17
C TRP A 74 -22.93 -5.06 -29.77
N ALA A 75 -23.67 -4.10 -29.22
CA ALA A 75 -23.39 -3.56 -27.90
C ALA A 75 -23.38 -4.66 -26.82
N GLY A 76 -22.25 -4.82 -26.13
CA GLY A 76 -22.03 -5.86 -25.11
C GLY A 76 -21.45 -7.17 -25.67
N HIS A 77 -21.26 -7.29 -26.98
CA HIS A 77 -20.64 -8.44 -27.63
C HIS A 77 -19.14 -8.21 -27.85
N THR A 78 -18.33 -9.19 -27.48
CA THR A 78 -16.88 -9.14 -27.63
C THR A 78 -16.43 -9.53 -29.04
N ARG A 79 -15.32 -8.95 -29.50
CA ARG A 79 -14.84 -9.13 -30.89
C ARG A 79 -14.31 -10.54 -31.20
N ASP A 80 -14.03 -11.34 -30.16
CA ASP A 80 -13.56 -12.73 -30.24
C ASP A 80 -14.66 -13.74 -30.59
N LYS A 81 -15.90 -13.27 -30.80
CA LYS A 81 -17.03 -14.09 -31.23
C LYS A 81 -17.69 -13.51 -32.48
N PRO A 82 -18.16 -14.35 -33.41
CA PRO A 82 -18.98 -13.87 -34.53
C PRO A 82 -20.26 -13.21 -34.02
N PHE A 83 -20.62 -12.08 -34.64
CA PHE A 83 -21.90 -11.40 -34.46
C PHE A 83 -22.69 -11.47 -35.76
N ILE A 84 -24.01 -11.60 -35.68
CA ILE A 84 -24.92 -11.61 -36.84
C ILE A 84 -25.79 -10.37 -36.74
N PHE A 85 -25.69 -9.49 -37.73
CA PHE A 85 -26.48 -8.27 -37.84
C PHE A 85 -27.92 -8.58 -38.32
N MET A 86 -28.84 -7.65 -38.08
CA MET A 86 -30.22 -7.75 -38.55
C MET A 86 -30.33 -7.81 -40.08
N ASP A 87 -29.35 -7.25 -40.81
CA ASP A 87 -29.27 -7.33 -42.27
C ASP A 87 -28.81 -8.71 -42.79
N GLY A 88 -28.58 -9.68 -41.89
CA GLY A 88 -28.15 -11.04 -42.19
C GLY A 88 -26.63 -11.20 -42.41
N SER A 89 -25.86 -10.11 -42.43
CA SER A 89 -24.39 -10.18 -42.49
C SER A 89 -23.80 -10.66 -41.16
N SER A 90 -22.65 -11.34 -41.20
CA SER A 90 -21.92 -11.74 -39.99
C SER A 90 -20.52 -11.15 -39.94
N ALA A 91 -20.16 -10.54 -38.81
CA ALA A 91 -18.85 -9.95 -38.58
C ALA A 91 -18.09 -10.66 -37.46
N TYR A 92 -16.77 -10.65 -37.55
CA TYR A 92 -15.85 -11.27 -36.61
C TYR A 92 -14.49 -10.59 -36.72
N MET A 93 -13.87 -10.24 -35.59
CA MET A 93 -12.59 -9.53 -35.57
C MET A 93 -11.69 -10.03 -34.43
N PRO A 94 -11.17 -11.26 -34.56
CA PRO A 94 -10.32 -11.87 -33.53
C PRO A 94 -8.94 -11.23 -33.45
N GLU A 95 -8.48 -10.63 -34.54
CA GLU A 95 -7.19 -9.94 -34.65
C GLU A 95 -7.45 -8.44 -34.85
N MET A 96 -6.72 -7.62 -34.10
CA MET A 96 -6.77 -6.17 -34.21
C MET A 96 -5.41 -5.60 -33.83
N SER A 97 -5.02 -4.54 -34.53
CA SER A 97 -3.71 -3.91 -34.35
C SER A 97 -3.90 -2.41 -34.23
N LEU A 98 -3.11 -1.79 -33.36
CA LEU A 98 -3.00 -0.34 -33.26
C LEU A 98 -2.10 0.22 -34.37
N SER A 99 -1.06 -0.52 -34.74
CA SER A 99 -0.13 -0.22 -35.84
C SER A 99 0.42 -1.52 -36.44
N GLU A 100 1.27 -1.43 -37.46
CA GLU A 100 1.93 -2.60 -38.08
C GLU A 100 2.69 -3.47 -37.08
N ASN A 101 3.20 -2.89 -35.99
CA ASN A 101 4.06 -3.57 -35.02
C ASN A 101 3.40 -3.76 -33.64
N VAL A 102 2.19 -3.23 -33.43
CA VAL A 102 1.51 -3.24 -32.12
C VAL A 102 0.15 -3.90 -32.26
N HIS A 103 0.05 -5.12 -31.74
CA HIS A 103 -1.14 -5.96 -31.81
C HIS A 103 -1.84 -6.06 -30.45
N TYR A 104 -3.16 -6.13 -30.46
CA TYR A 104 -3.95 -6.53 -29.29
C TYR A 104 -4.01 -8.05 -29.17
N ALA A 105 -4.38 -8.55 -27.99
CA ALA A 105 -4.50 -9.99 -27.75
C ALA A 105 -5.47 -10.64 -28.75
N ASP A 106 -5.12 -11.78 -29.35
CA ASP A 106 -5.98 -12.46 -30.33
C ASP A 106 -6.41 -13.87 -29.87
N GLY A 107 -7.39 -14.42 -30.58
CA GLY A 107 -7.72 -15.85 -30.56
C GLY A 107 -7.74 -16.50 -29.18
N LYS A 108 -6.73 -17.33 -28.89
CA LYS A 108 -6.62 -18.07 -27.61
C LYS A 108 -6.09 -17.19 -26.48
N GLU A 109 -5.20 -16.26 -26.77
CA GLU A 109 -4.59 -15.36 -25.79
C GLU A 109 -5.66 -14.44 -25.18
N PHE A 110 -6.50 -13.84 -26.02
CA PHE A 110 -7.65 -13.04 -25.60
C PHE A 110 -8.47 -13.75 -24.51
N ARG A 111 -8.90 -14.98 -24.80
CA ARG A 111 -9.76 -15.76 -23.90
C ARG A 111 -9.06 -16.17 -22.60
N LYS A 112 -7.75 -16.38 -22.67
CA LYS A 112 -6.92 -16.69 -21.50
C LYS A 112 -6.81 -15.45 -20.60
N LEU A 113 -6.34 -14.33 -21.15
CA LEU A 113 -6.14 -13.09 -20.40
C LEU A 113 -7.44 -12.56 -19.81
N PHE A 114 -8.56 -12.63 -20.54
CA PHE A 114 -9.83 -12.15 -20.02
C PHE A 114 -10.36 -13.00 -18.86
N ARG A 115 -10.04 -14.30 -18.83
CA ARG A 115 -10.31 -15.17 -17.68
C ARG A 115 -9.36 -14.90 -16.51
N GLU A 116 -8.08 -14.67 -16.79
CA GLU A 116 -7.09 -14.31 -15.75
C GLU A 116 -7.44 -12.98 -15.08
N PHE A 117 -7.95 -12.02 -15.84
CA PHE A 117 -8.50 -10.77 -15.32
C PHE A 117 -9.61 -11.02 -14.29
N ASP A 118 -10.61 -11.84 -14.64
CA ASP A 118 -11.73 -12.19 -13.76
C ASP A 118 -11.25 -12.92 -12.48
N ASN A 119 -10.34 -13.89 -12.64
CA ASN A 119 -9.77 -14.63 -11.52
C ASN A 119 -8.99 -13.72 -10.57
N THR A 120 -8.16 -12.83 -11.11
CA THR A 120 -7.34 -11.91 -10.32
C THR A 120 -8.19 -10.98 -9.46
N LEU A 121 -9.28 -10.45 -10.01
CA LEU A 121 -10.23 -9.62 -9.26
C LEU A 121 -10.92 -10.41 -8.15
N ALA A 122 -11.38 -11.63 -8.44
CA ALA A 122 -12.03 -12.49 -7.46
C ALA A 122 -11.09 -12.88 -6.30
N GLU A 123 -9.87 -13.33 -6.59
CA GLU A 123 -8.85 -13.72 -5.59
C GLU A 123 -8.45 -12.55 -4.69
N LYS A 124 -8.47 -11.33 -5.23
CA LYS A 124 -8.14 -10.10 -4.49
C LYS A 124 -9.36 -9.39 -3.92
N ASN A 125 -10.51 -10.05 -3.83
CA ASN A 125 -11.74 -9.49 -3.26
C ASN A 125 -12.11 -8.12 -3.88
N ASN A 126 -12.06 -8.02 -5.22
CA ASN A 126 -12.28 -6.79 -5.98
C ASN A 126 -11.41 -5.60 -5.49
N LEU A 127 -10.18 -5.89 -5.05
CA LEU A 127 -9.20 -4.93 -4.53
C LEU A 127 -9.65 -4.17 -3.27
N ARG A 128 -10.65 -4.69 -2.54
CA ARG A 128 -11.14 -4.08 -1.30
C ARG A 128 -10.20 -4.32 -0.13
N GLY A 129 -10.19 -3.37 0.81
CA GLY A 129 -9.43 -3.49 2.06
C GLY A 129 -7.93 -3.18 1.92
N LEU A 130 -7.52 -2.62 0.78
CA LEU A 130 -6.15 -2.22 0.50
C LEU A 130 -5.93 -0.74 0.84
N SER A 131 -4.67 -0.35 1.08
CA SER A 131 -4.28 1.05 1.05
C SER A 131 -4.31 1.60 -0.39
N ARG A 132 -4.33 2.93 -0.57
CA ARG A 132 -4.30 3.56 -1.91
C ARG A 132 -3.12 3.06 -2.75
N THR A 133 -1.92 3.02 -2.16
CA THR A 133 -0.70 2.58 -2.86
C THR A 133 -0.78 1.11 -3.28
N GLU A 134 -1.33 0.24 -2.42
CA GLU A 134 -1.54 -1.17 -2.76
C GLU A 134 -2.63 -1.36 -3.81
N PHE A 135 -3.71 -0.58 -3.73
CA PHE A 135 -4.75 -0.53 -4.76
C PHE A 135 -4.15 -0.15 -6.11
N ILE A 136 -3.38 0.93 -6.20
CA ILE A 136 -2.69 1.35 -7.44
C ILE A 136 -1.77 0.24 -7.96
N ARG A 137 -0.98 -0.37 -7.06
CA ARG A 137 -0.06 -1.45 -7.41
C ARG A 137 -0.76 -2.64 -8.06
N HIS A 138 -2.00 -2.94 -7.66
CA HIS A 138 -2.81 -4.04 -8.18
C HIS A 138 -3.74 -3.64 -9.33
N ALA A 139 -4.25 -2.41 -9.35
CA ALA A 139 -5.15 -1.92 -10.37
C ALA A 139 -4.41 -1.60 -11.68
N ALA A 140 -3.18 -1.06 -11.61
CA ALA A 140 -2.42 -0.68 -12.82
C ALA A 140 -2.13 -1.87 -13.77
N PRO A 141 -1.66 -3.05 -13.30
CA PRO A 141 -1.53 -4.23 -14.15
C PRO A 141 -2.86 -4.70 -14.77
N LEU A 142 -3.96 -4.64 -14.01
CA LEU A 142 -5.29 -4.99 -14.52
C LEU A 142 -5.76 -4.00 -15.59
N PHE A 143 -5.49 -2.70 -15.40
CA PHE A 143 -5.82 -1.67 -16.38
C PHE A 143 -5.06 -1.89 -17.69
N ALA A 144 -3.75 -2.12 -17.60
CA ALA A 144 -2.91 -2.45 -18.75
C ALA A 144 -3.35 -3.75 -19.43
N SER A 145 -3.69 -4.79 -18.66
CA SER A 145 -4.20 -6.06 -19.17
C SER A 145 -5.51 -5.86 -19.94
N LEU A 146 -6.47 -5.11 -19.40
CA LEU A 146 -7.73 -4.83 -20.09
C LEU A 146 -7.51 -3.99 -21.37
N ASN A 147 -6.56 -3.05 -21.34
CA ASN A 147 -6.17 -2.29 -22.53
C ASN A 147 -5.64 -3.20 -23.64
N TYR A 148 -4.80 -4.18 -23.27
CA TYR A 148 -4.20 -5.13 -24.20
C TYR A 148 -5.20 -6.17 -24.72
N ILE A 149 -6.12 -6.63 -23.87
CA ILE A 149 -7.22 -7.53 -24.28
C ILE A 149 -8.09 -6.85 -25.35
N HIS A 150 -8.42 -5.57 -25.13
CA HIS A 150 -9.21 -4.75 -26.03
C HIS A 150 -10.52 -5.46 -26.46
N PRO A 151 -11.46 -5.72 -25.52
CA PRO A 151 -12.54 -6.69 -25.66
C PRO A 151 -13.55 -6.47 -26.78
N PHE A 152 -13.77 -5.22 -27.19
CA PHE A 152 -14.83 -4.83 -28.11
C PHE A 152 -14.29 -4.31 -29.44
N ARG A 153 -15.16 -4.23 -30.46
CA ARG A 153 -14.80 -3.63 -31.75
C ARG A 153 -14.52 -2.13 -31.62
N ASP A 154 -15.24 -1.42 -30.76
CA ASP A 154 -15.06 0.01 -30.50
C ASP A 154 -15.52 0.32 -29.06
N GLY A 155 -15.19 1.50 -28.54
CA GLY A 155 -15.67 2.00 -27.25
C GLY A 155 -14.91 1.50 -26.02
N ASN A 156 -13.78 0.81 -26.22
CA ASN A 156 -13.01 0.17 -25.15
C ASN A 156 -12.52 1.17 -24.10
N GLU A 157 -12.10 2.36 -24.52
CA GLU A 157 -11.55 3.41 -23.67
C GLU A 157 -12.61 3.98 -22.72
N HIS A 158 -13.86 4.09 -23.17
CA HIS A 158 -14.98 4.54 -22.32
C HIS A 158 -15.34 3.48 -21.28
N VAL A 159 -15.42 2.22 -21.71
CA VAL A 159 -15.75 1.09 -20.84
C VAL A 159 -14.67 0.87 -19.79
N GLN A 160 -13.40 0.87 -20.19
CA GLN A 160 -12.26 0.68 -19.29
C GLN A 160 -12.21 1.78 -18.22
N ARG A 161 -12.32 3.05 -18.62
CA ARG A 161 -12.31 4.18 -17.66
C ARG A 161 -13.45 4.06 -16.64
N LEU A 162 -14.67 3.83 -17.09
CA LEU A 162 -15.81 3.71 -16.17
C LEU A 162 -15.71 2.45 -15.30
N PHE A 163 -15.24 1.33 -15.83
CA PHE A 163 -15.02 0.12 -15.05
C PHE A 163 -14.05 0.37 -13.89
N PHE A 164 -12.90 1.00 -14.16
CA PHE A 164 -11.90 1.30 -13.13
C PHE A 164 -12.32 2.42 -12.18
N GLU A 165 -13.09 3.41 -12.66
CA GLU A 165 -13.74 4.41 -11.80
C GLU A 165 -14.66 3.70 -10.79
N ARG A 166 -15.57 2.85 -11.27
CA ARG A 166 -16.53 2.10 -10.44
C ARG A 166 -15.83 1.12 -9.49
N LEU A 167 -14.79 0.42 -9.97
CA LEU A 167 -13.98 -0.49 -9.16
C LEU A 167 -13.27 0.26 -8.02
N SER A 168 -12.69 1.43 -8.32
CA SER A 168 -12.03 2.25 -7.30
C SER A 168 -13.00 2.70 -6.21
N GLN A 169 -14.18 3.18 -6.60
CA GLN A 169 -15.24 3.60 -5.66
C GLN A 169 -15.69 2.42 -4.78
N PHE A 170 -15.91 1.25 -5.38
CA PHE A 170 -16.27 0.04 -4.65
C PHE A 170 -15.16 -0.43 -3.68
N ALA A 171 -13.89 -0.21 -4.05
CA ALA A 171 -12.74 -0.51 -3.21
C ALA A 171 -12.51 0.49 -2.06
N GLY A 172 -13.21 1.64 -2.06
CA GLY A 172 -13.03 2.72 -1.08
C GLY A 172 -11.93 3.71 -1.47
N HIS A 173 -11.69 3.85 -2.77
CA HIS A 173 -10.75 4.80 -3.37
C HIS A 173 -11.46 5.61 -4.47
N GLU A 174 -10.71 6.47 -5.15
CA GLU A 174 -11.23 7.25 -6.27
C GLU A 174 -10.20 7.25 -7.41
N LEU A 175 -10.65 7.08 -8.64
CA LEU A 175 -9.87 7.33 -9.86
C LEU A 175 -10.64 8.33 -10.71
N ASN A 176 -10.20 9.58 -10.72
CA ASN A 176 -10.86 10.62 -11.50
C ASN A 176 -10.19 10.80 -12.88
N PHE A 177 -10.65 10.01 -13.85
CA PHE A 177 -10.14 10.06 -15.22
C PHE A 177 -10.42 11.37 -15.96
N SER A 178 -11.30 12.25 -15.46
CA SER A 178 -11.52 13.57 -16.09
C SER A 178 -10.31 14.51 -15.92
N LEU A 179 -9.34 14.13 -15.09
CA LEU A 179 -8.11 14.87 -14.84
C LEU A 179 -6.93 14.36 -15.67
N VAL A 180 -7.15 13.34 -16.50
CA VAL A 180 -6.13 12.78 -17.41
C VAL A 180 -6.36 13.35 -18.80
N THR A 181 -5.33 13.99 -19.36
CA THR A 181 -5.36 14.42 -20.77
C THR A 181 -5.28 13.23 -21.72
N ARG A 182 -5.79 13.39 -22.94
CA ARG A 182 -5.73 12.38 -23.99
C ARG A 182 -4.29 11.91 -24.22
N GLU A 183 -3.35 12.83 -24.32
CA GLU A 183 -1.94 12.49 -24.55
C GLU A 183 -1.34 11.67 -23.40
N ARG A 184 -1.64 12.02 -22.14
CA ARG A 184 -1.19 11.25 -20.98
C ARG A 184 -1.73 9.82 -20.97
N MET A 185 -2.99 9.65 -21.36
CA MET A 185 -3.61 8.32 -21.46
C MET A 185 -2.91 7.49 -22.54
N ILE A 186 -2.66 8.08 -23.72
CA ILE A 186 -1.94 7.42 -24.82
C ILE A 186 -0.54 6.99 -24.36
N ASP A 187 0.22 7.89 -23.75
CA ASP A 187 1.57 7.58 -23.25
C ASP A 187 1.57 6.44 -22.23
N ALA A 188 0.62 6.46 -21.29
CA ALA A 188 0.51 5.43 -20.27
C ALA A 188 0.14 4.05 -20.89
N CYS A 189 -0.82 4.02 -21.80
CA CYS A 189 -1.26 2.78 -22.46
C CYS A 189 -0.20 2.22 -23.41
N SER A 190 0.40 3.06 -24.27
CA SER A 190 1.48 2.67 -25.18
C SER A 190 2.72 2.21 -24.43
N GLY A 191 3.12 2.92 -23.37
CA GLY A 191 4.23 2.50 -22.51
C GLY A 191 4.02 1.14 -21.84
N ALA A 192 2.78 0.85 -21.43
CA ALA A 192 2.42 -0.46 -20.87
C ALA A 192 2.40 -1.57 -21.93
N MET A 193 1.85 -1.32 -23.12
CA MET A 193 1.75 -2.31 -24.20
C MET A 193 3.11 -2.63 -24.85
N GLU A 194 3.88 -1.61 -25.22
CA GLU A 194 5.11 -1.79 -26.01
C GLU A 194 6.33 -2.10 -25.15
N ARG A 195 6.41 -1.50 -23.95
CA ARG A 195 7.62 -1.51 -23.10
C ARG A 195 7.42 -2.28 -21.80
N ASN A 196 6.23 -2.87 -21.59
CA ASN A 196 5.80 -3.47 -20.33
C ASN A 196 6.02 -2.52 -19.12
N ASN A 197 5.94 -1.20 -19.36
CA ASN A 197 6.26 -0.19 -18.37
C ASN A 197 5.00 0.28 -17.64
N LEU A 198 4.72 -0.33 -16.49
CA LEU A 198 3.60 0.07 -15.65
C LEU A 198 3.84 1.35 -14.84
N THR A 199 5.03 1.95 -14.91
CA THR A 199 5.38 3.15 -14.12
C THR A 199 4.49 4.32 -14.51
N LEU A 200 4.23 4.52 -15.80
CA LEU A 200 3.38 5.61 -16.28
C LEU A 200 1.92 5.43 -15.86
N VAL A 201 1.39 4.20 -15.93
CA VAL A 201 0.03 3.87 -15.44
C VAL A 201 -0.08 4.10 -13.94
N ARG A 202 0.91 3.65 -13.15
CA ARG A 202 0.93 3.85 -11.70
C ARG A 202 1.04 5.32 -11.33
N HIS A 203 1.86 6.09 -12.05
CA HIS A 203 1.99 7.53 -11.84
C HIS A 203 0.68 8.27 -12.16
N MET A 204 0.04 7.93 -13.28
CA MET A 204 -1.29 8.42 -13.64
C MET A 204 -2.32 8.10 -12.55
N PHE A 205 -2.34 6.87 -12.05
CA PHE A 205 -3.27 6.46 -11.00
C PHE A 205 -3.00 7.16 -9.67
N GLU A 206 -1.75 7.38 -9.30
CA GLU A 206 -1.38 8.15 -8.10
C GLU A 206 -1.92 9.58 -8.18
N ASP A 207 -1.69 10.27 -9.30
CA ASP A 207 -2.18 11.64 -9.51
C ASP A 207 -3.72 11.74 -9.44
N ILE A 208 -4.43 10.80 -10.05
CA ILE A 208 -5.90 10.83 -10.12
C ILE A 208 -6.61 10.11 -8.97
N SER A 209 -5.87 9.63 -7.97
CA SER A 209 -6.43 9.03 -6.74
C SER A 209 -5.99 9.74 -5.47
N ASN A 210 -4.84 10.40 -5.47
CA ASN A 210 -4.37 11.17 -4.34
C ASN A 210 -5.20 12.46 -4.20
N PRO A 211 -5.92 12.68 -3.08
CA PRO A 211 -6.77 13.86 -2.92
C PRO A 211 -6.05 15.18 -3.17
N HIS A 212 -4.78 15.27 -2.74
CA HIS A 212 -3.98 16.48 -2.92
C HIS A 212 -3.58 16.70 -4.38
N LYS A 213 -3.02 15.68 -5.05
CA LYS A 213 -2.64 15.77 -6.47
C LYS A 213 -3.85 15.99 -7.39
N ARG A 214 -5.01 15.43 -7.02
CA ARG A 214 -6.28 15.70 -7.70
C ARG A 214 -6.68 17.16 -7.60
N GLU A 215 -6.51 17.80 -6.45
CA GLU A 215 -6.80 19.22 -6.27
C GLU A 215 -5.89 20.09 -7.14
N ILE A 216 -4.58 19.78 -7.17
CA ILE A 216 -3.61 20.44 -8.06
C ILE A 216 -4.05 20.32 -9.52
N LEU A 217 -4.40 19.11 -9.97
CA LEU A 217 -4.89 18.88 -11.33
C LEU A 217 -6.21 19.61 -11.60
N GLN A 218 -7.17 19.57 -10.68
CA GLN A 218 -8.45 20.26 -10.83
C GLN A 218 -8.27 21.77 -10.96
N ASN A 219 -7.38 22.36 -10.14
CA ASN A 219 -7.07 23.78 -10.22
C ASN A 219 -6.35 24.13 -11.52
N PHE A 220 -5.42 23.29 -11.97
CA PHE A 220 -4.80 23.44 -13.29
C PHE A 220 -5.84 23.38 -14.41
N MET A 221 -6.74 22.37 -14.40
CA MET A 221 -7.73 22.18 -15.47
C MET A 221 -8.71 23.35 -15.60
N LYS A 222 -9.03 24.06 -14.51
CA LYS A 222 -9.85 25.30 -14.57
C LYS A 222 -9.19 26.43 -15.35
N HIS A 223 -7.87 26.41 -15.47
CA HIS A 223 -7.08 27.51 -16.02
C HIS A 223 -6.11 27.08 -17.13
N ALA A 224 -6.26 25.87 -17.66
CA ALA A 224 -5.31 25.26 -18.58
C ALA A 224 -5.03 26.12 -19.83
N GLU A 225 -6.06 26.80 -20.35
CA GLU A 225 -5.97 27.71 -21.51
C GLU A 225 -5.05 28.93 -21.30
N SER A 226 -4.72 29.29 -20.06
CA SER A 226 -3.79 30.40 -19.82
C SER A 226 -2.32 30.02 -19.88
N PHE A 227 -2.02 28.73 -19.79
CA PHE A 227 -0.64 28.26 -19.90
C PHE A 227 -0.24 28.11 -21.38
N GLN A 228 -1.18 27.76 -22.28
CA GLN A 228 -0.95 27.62 -23.73
C GLN A 228 -2.19 27.93 -24.60
N LYS A 229 -1.95 28.43 -25.83
CA LYS A 229 -2.99 28.76 -26.83
C LYS A 229 -3.53 27.52 -27.58
N GLU A 230 -2.73 26.46 -27.70
CA GLU A 230 -3.18 25.18 -28.24
C GLU A 230 -3.83 24.38 -27.12
N GLY A 231 -4.97 23.72 -27.39
CA GLY A 231 -5.79 23.09 -26.36
C GLY A 231 -5.01 22.10 -25.48
N PHE A 232 -5.27 22.13 -24.17
CA PHE A 232 -4.49 21.40 -23.16
C PHE A 232 -4.55 19.86 -23.29
N ASP A 233 -5.53 19.33 -24.03
CA ASP A 233 -5.74 17.89 -24.19
C ASP A 233 -4.64 17.20 -25.04
N THR A 234 -3.78 17.98 -25.71
CA THR A 234 -2.68 17.51 -26.56
C THR A 234 -1.33 17.36 -25.84
N ARG A 235 -1.27 17.65 -24.54
CA ARG A 235 -0.03 17.55 -23.74
C ARG A 235 -0.16 16.52 -22.63
N ASN A 236 0.92 15.79 -22.36
CA ASN A 236 1.01 14.93 -21.19
C ASN A 236 1.20 15.78 -19.92
N VAL A 237 0.11 16.04 -19.20
CA VAL A 237 0.11 16.86 -17.98
C VAL A 237 0.27 15.97 -16.75
N VAL A 238 1.32 16.20 -15.97
CA VAL A 238 1.64 15.40 -14.77
C VAL A 238 1.91 16.28 -13.57
N VAL A 239 1.53 15.81 -12.38
CA VAL A 239 1.99 16.45 -11.14
C VAL A 239 3.46 16.07 -10.92
N ALA A 240 4.27 17.03 -10.46
CA ALA A 240 5.67 16.81 -10.19
C ALA A 240 5.87 15.65 -9.20
N LEU A 241 6.79 14.76 -9.53
CA LEU A 241 7.21 13.68 -8.63
C LEU A 241 7.99 14.29 -7.46
N GLU A 242 7.62 13.88 -6.26
CA GLU A 242 8.26 14.31 -5.01
C GLU A 242 9.75 13.95 -5.03
N ASP A 243 10.60 14.89 -4.61
CA ASP A 243 12.07 14.73 -4.51
C ASP A 243 12.80 14.38 -5.83
N PHE A 244 12.11 14.39 -6.97
CA PHE A 244 12.72 14.25 -8.29
C PHE A 244 12.94 15.63 -8.90
N PRO A 245 14.18 15.99 -9.27
CA PRO A 245 14.45 17.25 -9.91
C PRO A 245 13.81 17.29 -11.29
N VAL A 246 13.05 18.35 -11.54
CA VAL A 246 12.41 18.67 -12.82
C VAL A 246 13.23 19.75 -13.49
N PHE A 247 13.69 19.46 -14.69
CA PHE A 247 14.42 20.40 -15.55
C PHE A 247 13.54 20.75 -16.75
N GLY A 248 13.31 22.03 -16.98
CA GLY A 248 12.48 22.44 -18.10
C GLY A 248 12.34 23.93 -18.27
N VAL A 249 11.42 24.32 -19.15
CA VAL A 249 11.11 25.70 -19.49
C VAL A 249 9.89 26.14 -18.69
N PHE A 250 10.03 27.19 -17.90
CA PHE A 250 8.96 27.78 -17.12
C PHE A 250 7.83 28.27 -18.04
N ALA A 251 6.65 27.65 -17.91
CA ALA A 251 5.47 27.95 -18.72
C ALA A 251 4.59 29.04 -18.10
N GLY A 252 4.67 29.22 -16.78
CA GLY A 252 4.02 30.30 -16.03
C GLY A 252 3.51 29.85 -14.66
N VAL A 253 2.88 30.79 -13.96
CA VAL A 253 2.18 30.57 -12.69
C VAL A 253 0.76 31.14 -12.78
N ARG A 254 -0.22 30.41 -12.24
CA ARG A 254 -1.58 30.91 -12.08
C ARG A 254 -2.32 30.18 -10.95
N ASP A 255 -3.05 30.94 -10.12
CA ASP A 255 -3.91 30.42 -9.04
C ASP A 255 -3.20 29.35 -8.20
N ASP A 256 -1.95 29.65 -7.81
CA ASP A 256 -1.02 28.81 -7.05
C ASP A 256 -0.46 27.57 -7.77
N ILE A 257 -0.68 27.43 -9.08
CA ILE A 257 -0.07 26.38 -9.89
C ILE A 257 1.12 26.93 -10.67
N VAL A 258 2.28 26.30 -10.49
CA VAL A 258 3.45 26.45 -11.35
C VAL A 258 3.41 25.40 -12.44
N ALA A 259 3.65 25.80 -13.68
CA ALA A 259 3.77 24.89 -14.81
C ALA A 259 5.15 24.99 -15.46
N VAL A 260 5.79 23.84 -15.68
CA VAL A 260 7.10 23.73 -16.33
C VAL A 260 7.00 22.74 -17.49
N SER A 261 7.31 23.21 -18.69
CA SER A 261 7.35 22.40 -19.89
C SER A 261 8.69 21.66 -19.95
N THR A 262 8.64 20.34 -19.94
CA THR A 262 9.79 19.51 -20.32
C THR A 262 9.70 19.18 -21.82
N LYS A 263 10.58 18.31 -22.32
CA LYS A 263 10.58 17.90 -23.73
C LYS A 263 9.25 17.30 -24.17
N ASP A 264 8.68 16.42 -23.33
CA ASP A 264 7.53 15.59 -23.70
C ASP A 264 6.32 15.80 -22.76
N MET A 265 6.50 16.49 -21.63
CA MET A 265 5.47 16.64 -20.61
C MET A 265 5.28 18.11 -20.19
N LEU A 266 4.12 18.40 -19.59
CA LEU A 266 3.90 19.61 -18.80
C LEU A 266 3.82 19.18 -17.33
N VAL A 267 4.83 19.53 -16.55
CA VAL A 267 4.91 19.19 -15.14
C VAL A 267 4.33 20.34 -14.33
N ILE A 268 3.40 20.03 -13.43
CA ILE A 268 2.73 21.01 -12.57
C ILE A 268 2.99 20.75 -11.09
N CYS A 269 3.08 21.80 -10.29
CA CYS A 269 3.13 21.72 -8.82
C CYS A 269 2.48 22.96 -8.21
N GLU A 270 2.28 22.95 -6.89
CA GLU A 270 1.88 24.17 -6.19
C GLU A 270 3.08 25.13 -6.04
N THR A 271 2.80 26.43 -5.98
CA THR A 271 3.80 27.49 -5.76
C THR A 271 4.64 27.27 -4.51
N LYS A 272 4.02 26.84 -3.40
CA LYS A 272 4.71 26.52 -2.14
C LYS A 272 5.61 25.27 -2.22
N ASP A 273 5.41 24.42 -3.22
CA ASP A 273 6.20 23.19 -3.42
C ASP A 273 7.37 23.43 -4.36
N PHE A 274 7.40 24.60 -4.99
CA PHE A 274 8.54 25.07 -5.75
C PHE A 274 9.64 25.47 -4.75
N ASP A 275 10.71 24.67 -4.68
CA ASP A 275 11.77 24.79 -3.67
C ASP A 275 12.56 26.11 -3.71
N GLU A 276 12.36 26.92 -4.76
CA GLU A 276 12.90 28.26 -4.93
C GLU A 276 11.80 29.32 -5.08
N GLU A 277 10.79 29.32 -4.19
CA GLU A 277 9.63 30.23 -4.22
C GLU A 277 10.00 31.72 -4.43
N GLN A 278 11.15 32.18 -3.90
CA GLN A 278 11.63 33.54 -4.11
C GLN A 278 12.01 33.83 -5.58
N GLN A 279 12.46 32.83 -6.34
CA GLN A 279 12.76 32.94 -7.77
C GLN A 279 11.49 33.05 -8.63
N LEU A 280 10.35 32.54 -8.18
CA LEU A 280 9.08 32.67 -8.93
C LEU A 280 8.71 34.14 -9.21
N LYS A 281 9.16 35.07 -8.35
CA LYS A 281 8.93 36.51 -8.52
C LYS A 281 9.78 37.13 -9.64
N THR A 282 10.86 36.48 -10.04
CA THR A 282 11.80 36.96 -11.06
C THR A 282 11.72 36.18 -12.37
N LEU A 283 11.07 35.01 -12.37
CA LEU A 283 10.95 34.15 -13.54
C LEU A 283 9.96 34.72 -14.57
N SER A 284 10.39 34.70 -15.82
CA SER A 284 9.60 35.03 -17.00
C SER A 284 9.29 33.76 -17.80
N LYS A 285 8.15 33.75 -18.50
CA LYS A 285 7.79 32.64 -19.39
C LYS A 285 8.89 32.43 -20.43
N GLY A 286 9.42 31.21 -20.51
CA GLY A 286 10.55 30.86 -21.38
C GLY A 286 11.88 30.66 -20.65
N ASP A 287 11.98 31.03 -19.38
CA ASP A 287 13.18 30.81 -18.57
C ASP A 287 13.38 29.32 -18.31
N PHE A 288 14.64 28.88 -18.30
CA PHE A 288 14.98 27.52 -17.90
C PHE A 288 15.03 27.43 -16.38
N VAL A 289 14.36 26.44 -15.82
CA VAL A 289 14.27 26.21 -14.37
C VAL A 289 14.64 24.78 -14.02
N SER A 290 15.20 24.64 -12.82
CA SER A 290 15.40 23.36 -12.15
C SER A 290 14.75 23.47 -10.78
N PHE A 291 13.76 22.63 -10.51
CA PHE A 291 13.10 22.61 -9.20
C PHE A 291 12.83 21.17 -8.79
N SER A 292 12.79 20.91 -7.49
CA SER A 292 12.24 19.68 -6.94
C SER A 292 10.95 20.01 -6.20
N SER A 293 9.88 19.29 -6.49
CA SER A 293 8.62 19.48 -5.76
C SER A 293 8.81 19.05 -4.30
N LYS A 294 8.82 20.03 -3.39
CA LYS A 294 8.86 19.80 -1.95
C LYS A 294 7.45 19.71 -1.42
N GLN A 295 6.97 18.50 -1.22
CA GLN A 295 6.06 18.21 -0.11
C GLN A 295 6.19 16.74 0.29
N SER A 296 7.26 16.40 1.00
CA SER A 296 7.09 15.38 2.03
C SER A 296 6.08 15.96 3.01
N PRO A 297 4.99 15.26 3.36
CA PRO A 297 4.21 15.69 4.52
C PRO A 297 5.21 15.83 5.68
N GLU A 298 5.22 17.00 6.33
CA GLU A 298 6.26 17.34 7.31
C GLU A 298 6.42 16.15 8.26
N ILE A 299 7.60 15.53 8.27
CA ILE A 299 7.76 14.26 8.97
C ILE A 299 7.66 14.54 10.47
N LEU A 300 6.64 13.96 11.12
CA LEU A 300 6.46 14.05 12.56
C LEU A 300 7.50 13.18 13.28
N ILE A 301 7.62 11.92 12.86
CA ILE A 301 8.59 10.95 13.37
C ILE A 301 9.39 10.40 12.19
N PRO A 302 10.70 10.66 12.10
CA PRO A 302 11.51 10.17 10.98
C PRO A 302 11.70 8.66 11.01
N GLU A 303 11.87 8.09 9.81
CA GLU A 303 12.42 6.75 9.70
C GLU A 303 13.85 6.72 10.26
N LYS A 304 14.21 5.61 10.90
CA LYS A 304 15.56 5.36 11.36
C LYS A 304 16.05 4.07 10.72
N LYS A 305 16.94 4.20 9.75
CA LYS A 305 17.58 3.06 9.09
C LYS A 305 18.48 2.32 10.08
N MET A 306 18.03 1.15 10.53
CA MET A 306 18.84 0.23 11.31
C MET A 306 19.53 -0.76 10.36
N GLY A 307 20.83 -0.95 10.57
CA GLY A 307 21.63 -1.95 9.85
C GLY A 307 21.26 -3.38 10.23
N PHE A 308 22.09 -4.35 9.81
CA PHE A 308 22.00 -5.71 10.34
C PHE A 308 22.49 -5.73 11.79
N LEU A 309 21.90 -6.60 12.63
CA LEU A 309 22.32 -6.78 14.02
C LEU A 309 23.78 -7.30 14.04
N PRO A 310 24.74 -6.51 14.57
CA PRO A 310 26.12 -6.94 14.67
C PRO A 310 26.25 -8.13 15.62
N LYS A 311 27.11 -9.11 15.28
CA LYS A 311 27.30 -10.32 16.10
C LYS A 311 27.70 -10.00 17.55
N ASN A 312 28.55 -9.00 17.75
CA ASN A 312 28.97 -8.54 19.08
C ASN A 312 27.82 -7.96 19.90
N GLU A 313 26.89 -7.24 19.28
CA GLU A 313 25.71 -6.70 19.95
C GLU A 313 24.75 -7.84 20.35
N LEU A 314 24.55 -8.82 19.47
CA LEU A 314 23.78 -10.03 19.77
C LEU A 314 24.36 -10.81 20.96
N PHE A 315 25.68 -10.98 21.03
CA PHE A 315 26.32 -11.66 22.17
C PHE A 315 26.10 -10.90 23.48
N GLN A 316 26.18 -9.57 23.47
CA GLN A 316 25.88 -8.76 24.66
C GLN A 316 24.42 -8.86 25.09
N MET A 317 23.48 -8.99 24.15
CA MET A 317 22.06 -9.21 24.45
C MET A 317 21.84 -10.56 25.15
N ILE A 318 22.47 -11.63 24.64
CA ILE A 318 22.40 -12.97 25.23
C ILE A 318 22.97 -12.97 26.65
N GLU A 319 24.17 -12.43 26.85
CA GLU A 319 24.86 -12.41 28.14
C GLU A 319 24.09 -11.62 29.23
N LYS A 320 23.37 -10.57 28.83
CA LYS A 320 22.57 -9.75 29.74
C LYS A 320 21.20 -10.34 30.04
N HIS A 321 20.77 -11.38 29.31
CA HIS A 321 19.44 -11.95 29.47
C HIS A 321 19.28 -12.66 30.81
N ILE A 322 18.12 -12.47 31.46
CA ILE A 322 17.87 -12.99 32.82
C ILE A 322 18.00 -14.53 32.89
N LEU A 323 17.42 -15.24 31.93
CA LEU A 323 17.48 -16.71 31.88
C LEU A 323 18.91 -17.25 31.71
N ILE A 324 19.75 -16.53 30.98
CA ILE A 324 21.17 -16.88 30.80
C ILE A 324 21.90 -16.69 32.12
N ARG A 325 21.68 -15.58 32.81
CA ARG A 325 22.28 -15.32 34.13
C ARG A 325 21.86 -16.36 35.16
N GLU A 326 20.58 -16.72 35.21
CA GLU A 326 20.06 -17.72 36.15
C GLU A 326 20.63 -19.11 35.88
N SER A 327 20.65 -19.55 34.62
CA SER A 327 21.24 -20.84 34.26
C SER A 327 22.75 -20.87 34.48
N THR A 328 23.49 -19.79 34.19
CA THR A 328 24.91 -19.67 34.56
C THR A 328 25.14 -19.82 36.06
N GLN A 329 24.32 -19.19 36.91
CA GLN A 329 24.43 -19.33 38.37
C GLN A 329 24.18 -20.77 38.84
N LEU A 330 23.22 -21.47 38.23
CA LEU A 330 22.97 -22.89 38.54
C LEU A 330 24.18 -23.76 38.14
N ILE A 331 24.75 -23.53 36.96
CA ILE A 331 25.97 -24.20 36.50
C ILE A 331 27.11 -23.95 37.47
N GLN A 332 27.33 -22.71 37.91
CA GLN A 332 28.38 -22.36 38.87
C GLN A 332 28.22 -23.08 40.21
N ARG A 333 26.98 -23.22 40.72
CA ARG A 333 26.70 -23.99 41.96
C ARG A 333 27.01 -25.48 41.80
N LEU A 334 26.63 -26.07 40.67
CA LEU A 334 26.91 -27.47 40.38
C LEU A 334 28.40 -27.70 40.12
N SER A 335 29.08 -26.81 39.40
CA SER A 335 30.54 -26.82 39.20
C SER A 335 31.31 -26.72 40.51
N GLN A 336 30.85 -25.92 41.47
CA GLN A 336 31.42 -25.91 42.82
C GLN A 336 31.34 -27.30 43.48
N THR A 337 30.24 -28.01 43.29
CA THR A 337 30.04 -29.35 43.88
C THR A 337 30.88 -30.42 43.17
N VAL A 338 30.95 -30.35 41.85
CA VAL A 338 31.61 -31.36 41.00
C VAL A 338 33.14 -31.17 40.98
N TYR A 339 33.62 -29.94 40.89
CA TYR A 339 35.03 -29.60 40.66
C TYR A 339 35.69 -28.76 41.76
N ASN A 340 34.94 -28.35 42.80
CA ASN A 340 35.41 -27.40 43.82
C ASN A 340 35.89 -26.05 43.23
N ASN A 341 35.35 -25.68 42.07
CA ASN A 341 35.60 -24.41 41.41
C ASN A 341 34.32 -23.98 40.67
N PRO A 342 33.67 -22.87 41.06
CA PRO A 342 32.39 -22.47 40.47
C PRO A 342 32.56 -21.97 39.03
N ASN A 343 33.71 -21.36 38.71
CA ASN A 343 33.95 -20.64 37.46
C ASN A 343 34.63 -21.51 36.39
N ILE A 344 34.82 -22.80 36.66
CA ILE A 344 35.59 -23.72 35.80
C ILE A 344 35.03 -23.86 34.37
N LEU A 345 33.76 -23.50 34.17
CA LEU A 345 33.08 -23.55 32.87
C LEU A 345 32.87 -22.16 32.24
N ASP A 346 33.20 -21.04 32.90
CA ASP A 346 32.80 -19.70 32.45
C ASP A 346 33.27 -19.37 31.01
N ASP A 347 34.50 -19.74 30.65
CA ASP A 347 35.02 -19.57 29.29
C ASP A 347 34.26 -20.41 28.26
N LYS A 348 33.85 -21.63 28.66
CA LYS A 348 33.07 -22.54 27.83
C LYS A 348 31.64 -22.05 27.68
N LEU A 349 31.03 -21.49 28.72
CA LEU A 349 29.72 -20.82 28.64
C LEU A 349 29.78 -19.60 27.70
N SER A 350 30.88 -18.84 27.76
CA SER A 350 31.12 -17.74 26.82
C SER A 350 31.28 -18.22 25.37
N GLN A 351 31.76 -19.43 25.16
CA GLN A 351 31.79 -20.08 23.85
C GLN A 351 30.40 -20.54 23.39
N ILE A 352 29.56 -21.05 24.28
CA ILE A 352 28.16 -21.41 23.97
C ILE A 352 27.38 -20.19 23.46
N ASN A 353 27.64 -18.99 23.99
CA ASN A 353 27.03 -17.75 23.50
C ASN A 353 27.40 -17.43 22.03
N LYS A 354 28.56 -17.89 21.57
CA LYS A 354 29.04 -17.70 20.19
C LYS A 354 28.59 -18.82 19.26
N ASP A 355 28.52 -20.04 19.78
CA ASP A 355 28.12 -21.25 19.09
C ASP A 355 27.31 -22.14 20.03
N GLN A 356 25.99 -22.08 19.91
CA GLN A 356 25.07 -22.79 20.81
C GLN A 356 25.17 -24.31 20.66
N SER A 357 25.64 -24.80 19.51
CA SER A 357 25.81 -26.23 19.28
C SER A 357 26.88 -26.85 20.18
N PHE A 358 27.83 -26.03 20.65
CA PHE A 358 28.89 -26.46 21.57
C PHE A 358 28.34 -26.96 22.92
N ALA A 359 27.16 -26.51 23.34
CA ALA A 359 26.56 -26.93 24.61
C ALA A 359 26.28 -28.44 24.66
N ALA A 360 25.82 -29.02 23.54
CA ALA A 360 25.56 -30.46 23.45
C ALA A 360 26.85 -31.27 23.59
N THR A 361 27.91 -30.83 22.89
CA THR A 361 29.24 -31.42 22.98
C THR A 361 29.81 -31.35 24.40
N LEU A 362 29.70 -30.19 25.04
CA LEU A 362 30.18 -29.99 26.40
C LEU A 362 29.39 -30.83 27.42
N SER A 363 28.06 -30.88 27.28
CA SER A 363 27.19 -31.74 28.09
C SER A 363 27.62 -33.20 27.99
N GLN A 364 27.76 -33.71 26.76
CA GLN A 364 28.18 -35.09 26.52
C GLN A 364 29.58 -35.38 27.10
N GLN A 365 30.49 -34.42 26.99
CA GLN A 365 31.84 -34.54 27.57
C GLN A 365 31.78 -34.63 29.10
N ILE A 366 30.97 -33.81 29.76
CA ILE A 366 30.78 -33.85 31.21
C ILE A 366 30.12 -35.16 31.63
N GLU A 367 29.12 -35.64 30.88
CA GLU A 367 28.40 -36.87 31.18
C GLU A 367 29.28 -38.12 31.05
N THR A 368 30.04 -38.22 29.95
CA THR A 368 30.84 -39.41 29.62
C THR A 368 32.18 -39.45 30.33
N ASN A 369 32.83 -38.29 30.50
CA ASN A 369 34.13 -38.19 31.16
C ASN A 369 34.28 -36.83 31.88
N PRO A 370 33.66 -36.67 33.06
CA PRO A 370 33.71 -35.41 33.82
C PRO A 370 35.14 -34.94 34.13
N ARG A 371 36.10 -35.87 34.26
CA ARG A 371 37.51 -35.56 34.57
C ARG A 371 38.26 -34.91 33.42
N SER A 372 37.75 -35.03 32.19
CA SER A 372 38.32 -34.34 31.03
C SER A 372 38.16 -32.82 31.10
N ILE A 373 37.28 -32.33 31.97
CA ILE A 373 37.12 -30.90 32.26
C ILE A 373 38.11 -30.44 33.34
N ALA A 374 38.11 -31.11 34.48
CA ALA A 374 38.98 -30.85 35.63
C ALA A 374 38.91 -32.03 36.63
N GLU A 375 39.80 -32.06 37.61
CA GLU A 375 39.73 -33.04 38.70
C GLU A 375 38.45 -32.89 39.52
N LEU A 376 37.81 -34.02 39.84
CA LEU A 376 36.58 -34.03 40.65
C LEU A 376 36.88 -33.72 42.11
N ALA A 377 35.95 -33.03 42.77
CA ALA A 377 36.04 -32.71 44.20
C ALA A 377 36.15 -33.97 45.08
N GLY A 378 36.81 -33.84 46.23
CA GLY A 378 37.01 -34.93 47.18
C GLY A 378 38.11 -35.92 46.79
N ALA A 379 38.35 -36.91 47.64
CA ALA A 379 39.45 -37.85 47.51
C ALA A 379 38.97 -39.27 47.15
N LYS A 380 39.76 -39.96 46.33
CA LYS A 380 39.64 -41.39 46.05
C LYS A 380 41.00 -42.04 46.34
N TYR A 381 41.09 -42.86 47.38
CA TYR A 381 42.29 -43.64 47.69
C TYR A 381 42.01 -45.11 47.39
N LEU A 382 42.75 -45.67 46.42
CA LEU A 382 42.48 -46.99 45.84
C LEU A 382 41.01 -47.12 45.38
N PHE A 383 40.18 -47.81 46.16
CA PHE A 383 38.76 -48.07 45.88
C PHE A 383 37.79 -47.32 46.81
N VAL A 384 38.28 -46.61 47.83
CA VAL A 384 37.44 -45.90 48.80
C VAL A 384 37.27 -44.44 48.38
N LYS A 385 36.01 -44.02 48.19
CA LYS A 385 35.62 -42.63 47.88
C LYS A 385 35.06 -41.97 49.13
N ASN A 386 35.51 -40.75 49.45
CA ASN A 386 34.88 -39.96 50.50
C ASN A 386 33.50 -39.42 50.04
N ASN A 387 32.69 -38.92 50.96
CA ASN A 387 31.34 -38.43 50.64
C ASN A 387 31.35 -37.29 49.60
N THR A 388 32.33 -36.39 49.67
CA THR A 388 32.52 -35.32 48.68
C THR A 388 32.71 -35.87 47.28
N ARG A 389 33.55 -36.91 47.11
CA ARG A 389 33.79 -37.55 45.80
C ARG A 389 32.56 -38.28 45.27
N LYS A 390 31.81 -38.97 46.14
CA LYS A 390 30.54 -39.61 45.75
C LYS A 390 29.51 -38.58 45.29
N ASN A 391 29.38 -37.48 46.02
CA ASN A 391 28.47 -36.39 45.66
C ASN A 391 28.88 -35.71 44.35
N ALA A 392 30.17 -35.46 44.12
CA ALA A 392 30.69 -34.90 42.88
C ALA A 392 30.36 -35.78 41.66
N GLU A 393 30.53 -37.10 41.76
CA GLU A 393 30.19 -38.05 40.70
C GLU A 393 28.67 -38.10 40.44
N ASN A 394 27.85 -38.11 41.49
CA ASN A 394 26.38 -38.10 41.35
C ASN A 394 25.85 -36.79 40.74
N CYS A 395 26.50 -35.66 41.02
CA CYS A 395 26.10 -34.35 40.50
C CYS A 395 26.62 -34.07 39.09
N ALA A 396 27.57 -34.85 38.57
CA ALA A 396 28.12 -34.62 37.23
C ALA A 396 27.07 -34.77 36.12
N LEU A 397 26.14 -35.72 36.25
CA LEU A 397 25.03 -35.88 35.31
C LEU A 397 24.05 -34.69 35.37
N ALA A 398 23.78 -34.19 36.57
CA ALA A 398 22.96 -33.00 36.76
C ALA A 398 23.64 -31.76 36.14
N LEU A 399 24.96 -31.61 36.32
CA LEU A 399 25.74 -30.55 35.69
C LEU A 399 25.70 -30.63 34.15
N ALA A 400 25.88 -31.83 33.57
CA ALA A 400 25.76 -32.04 32.13
C ALA A 400 24.37 -31.62 31.63
N THR A 401 23.31 -32.05 32.32
CA THR A 401 21.93 -31.72 31.96
C THR A 401 21.70 -30.21 31.95
N VAL A 402 22.09 -29.50 33.02
CA VAL A 402 21.92 -28.04 33.11
C VAL A 402 22.77 -27.29 32.06
N VAL A 403 23.95 -27.81 31.69
CA VAL A 403 24.76 -27.25 30.60
C VAL A 403 24.06 -27.38 29.25
N ARG A 404 23.42 -28.53 28.97
CA ARG A 404 22.61 -28.70 27.76
C ARG A 404 21.42 -27.76 27.74
N GLU A 405 20.68 -27.67 28.85
CA GLU A 405 19.56 -26.73 29.02
C GLU A 405 20.01 -25.27 28.83
N HIS A 406 21.20 -24.90 29.32
CA HIS A 406 21.76 -23.57 29.09
C HIS A 406 21.99 -23.26 27.61
N GLY A 407 22.44 -24.26 26.82
CA GLY A 407 22.53 -24.13 25.37
C GLY A 407 21.18 -23.95 24.66
N GLU A 408 20.16 -24.66 25.13
CA GLU A 408 18.77 -24.52 24.64
C GLU A 408 18.22 -23.12 24.99
N ILE A 409 18.47 -22.63 26.21
CA ILE A 409 18.13 -21.26 26.64
C ILE A 409 18.88 -20.23 25.79
N ALA A 410 20.17 -20.44 25.49
CA ALA A 410 20.97 -19.54 24.66
C ALA A 410 20.44 -19.46 23.23
N THR A 411 20.01 -20.60 22.67
CA THR A 411 19.34 -20.65 21.35
C THR A 411 18.05 -19.85 21.37
N TYR A 412 17.17 -20.11 22.34
CA TYR A 412 15.89 -19.41 22.48
C TYR A 412 16.09 -17.89 22.63
N VAL A 413 17.01 -17.46 23.49
CA VAL A 413 17.30 -16.03 23.71
C VAL A 413 17.89 -15.39 22.46
N CYS A 414 18.74 -16.10 21.71
CA CYS A 414 19.29 -15.63 20.44
C CYS A 414 18.17 -15.37 19.42
N GLU A 415 17.30 -16.35 19.20
CA GLU A 415 16.16 -16.24 18.28
C GLU A 415 15.24 -15.08 18.67
N GLN A 416 14.88 -14.98 19.96
CA GLN A 416 14.06 -13.88 20.48
C GLN A 416 14.75 -12.52 20.32
N SER A 417 16.07 -12.43 20.50
CA SER A 417 16.82 -11.18 20.33
C SER A 417 16.84 -10.73 18.88
N VAL A 418 17.03 -11.68 17.94
CA VAL A 418 16.98 -11.41 16.50
C VAL A 418 15.58 -10.97 16.07
N GLU A 419 14.54 -11.68 16.51
CA GLU A 419 13.14 -11.33 16.21
C GLU A 419 12.78 -9.94 16.75
N ASN A 420 13.10 -9.66 18.01
CA ASN A 420 12.87 -8.34 18.62
C ASN A 420 13.61 -7.22 17.87
N TYR A 421 14.85 -7.46 17.44
CA TYR A 421 15.61 -6.51 16.64
C TYR A 421 14.95 -6.26 15.28
N GLN A 422 14.45 -7.31 14.62
CA GLN A 422 13.73 -7.19 13.35
C GLN A 422 12.44 -6.38 13.51
N GLN A 423 11.63 -6.67 14.52
CA GLN A 423 10.41 -5.92 14.82
C GLN A 423 10.71 -4.44 15.13
N GLU A 424 11.76 -4.16 15.91
CA GLU A 424 12.22 -2.80 16.18
C GLU A 424 12.70 -2.08 14.92
N ARG A 425 13.39 -2.79 14.02
CA ARG A 425 13.84 -2.27 12.73
C ARG A 425 12.67 -1.95 11.81
N GLU A 426 11.68 -2.83 11.72
CA GLU A 426 10.44 -2.57 10.96
C GLU A 426 9.66 -1.39 11.54
N ARG A 427 9.50 -1.37 12.87
CA ARG A 427 8.82 -0.28 13.58
C ARG A 427 9.49 1.06 13.30
N LYS A 428 10.81 1.14 13.46
CA LYS A 428 11.59 2.38 13.30
C LYS A 428 11.83 2.75 11.84
N GLY A 429 11.77 1.79 10.92
CA GLY A 429 11.93 2.00 9.48
C GLY A 429 10.73 2.66 8.81
N VAL A 430 9.64 2.89 9.54
CA VAL A 430 8.46 3.61 9.05
C VAL A 430 8.49 5.05 9.58
N SER A 431 8.36 6.04 8.69
CA SER A 431 8.11 7.42 9.09
C SER A 431 6.64 7.62 9.46
N ILE A 432 6.38 8.59 10.34
CA ILE A 432 5.03 9.09 10.60
C ILE A 432 5.01 10.55 10.22
N ASP A 433 4.02 10.90 9.43
CA ASP A 433 3.83 12.24 8.93
C ASP A 433 3.06 13.09 9.96
N VAL A 434 3.24 14.41 9.90
CA VAL A 434 2.32 15.35 10.56
C VAL A 434 0.93 15.10 9.97
N PRO A 435 -0.15 15.06 10.79
CA PRO A 435 -1.49 14.83 10.28
C PRO A 435 -1.82 15.85 9.19
N ASN A 436 -2.50 15.47 8.12
CA ASN A 436 -2.90 16.43 7.08
C ASN A 436 -3.94 17.45 7.61
N ALA A 437 -4.29 18.44 6.79
CA ALA A 437 -5.20 19.51 7.20
C ALA A 437 -6.55 19.02 7.76
N ARG A 438 -7.14 17.96 7.19
CA ARG A 438 -8.42 17.40 7.66
C ARG A 438 -8.28 16.83 9.07
N LEU A 439 -7.24 16.02 9.29
CA LEU A 439 -6.96 15.45 10.61
C LEU A 439 -6.57 16.53 11.61
N GLN A 440 -5.77 17.52 11.23
CA GLN A 440 -5.42 18.65 12.10
C GLN A 440 -6.66 19.42 12.55
N ASN A 441 -7.58 19.70 11.64
CA ASN A 441 -8.84 20.37 11.95
C ASN A 441 -9.62 19.58 13.01
N VAL A 442 -9.79 18.28 12.81
CA VAL A 442 -10.51 17.45 13.81
C VAL A 442 -9.73 17.37 15.12
N LEU A 443 -8.42 17.12 15.10
CA LEU A 443 -7.58 17.06 16.32
C LEU A 443 -7.62 18.37 17.12
N SER A 444 -7.72 19.52 16.44
CA SER A 444 -7.85 20.84 17.08
C SER A 444 -9.18 21.00 17.85
N LEU A 445 -10.23 20.29 17.42
CA LEU A 445 -11.54 20.26 18.07
C LEU A 445 -11.59 19.36 19.32
N SER A 446 -10.46 18.78 19.75
CA SER A 446 -10.40 17.83 20.90
C SER A 446 -10.92 18.38 22.22
N LYS A 447 -11.09 19.71 22.34
CA LYS A 447 -11.76 20.34 23.50
C LYS A 447 -13.29 20.37 23.39
N SER A 448 -13.85 20.12 22.22
CA SER A 448 -15.29 20.09 21.93
C SER A 448 -15.70 18.73 21.40
N ALA A 449 -15.97 17.80 22.32
CA ALA A 449 -16.38 16.43 22.01
C ALA A 449 -17.59 16.38 21.06
N LYS A 450 -18.54 17.32 21.20
CA LYS A 450 -19.72 17.42 20.34
C LYS A 450 -19.36 17.67 18.88
N LEU A 451 -18.53 18.69 18.61
CA LEU A 451 -18.14 19.06 17.24
C LEU A 451 -17.28 17.97 16.58
N GLN A 452 -16.41 17.31 17.35
CA GLN A 452 -15.64 16.17 16.83
C GLN A 452 -16.52 14.98 16.47
N LYS A 453 -17.46 14.62 17.36
CA LYS A 453 -18.42 13.54 17.10
C LYS A 453 -19.28 13.85 15.87
N GLU A 454 -19.73 15.09 15.72
CA GLU A 454 -20.46 15.55 14.54
C GLU A 454 -19.61 15.47 13.26
N ALA A 455 -18.35 15.89 13.30
CA ALA A 455 -17.44 15.79 12.15
C ALA A 455 -17.27 14.33 11.68
N PHE A 456 -17.09 13.38 12.61
CA PHE A 456 -16.97 11.96 12.27
C PHE A 456 -18.28 11.30 11.83
N LEU A 457 -19.43 11.78 12.32
CA LEU A 457 -20.73 11.31 11.85
C LEU A 457 -21.05 11.78 10.43
N LEU A 458 -20.65 13.01 10.10
CA LEU A 458 -20.86 13.60 8.77
C LEU A 458 -19.88 13.06 7.73
N ASP A 459 -18.68 12.65 8.16
CA ASP A 459 -17.61 12.17 7.29
C ASP A 459 -17.00 10.85 7.81
N PRO A 460 -17.59 9.70 7.43
CA PRO A 460 -17.08 8.38 7.83
C PRO A 460 -15.67 8.07 7.31
N ASP A 461 -15.28 8.67 6.17
CA ASP A 461 -13.94 8.50 5.61
C ASP A 461 -12.89 9.21 6.46
N LEU A 462 -13.21 10.41 6.97
CA LEU A 462 -12.38 11.12 7.96
C LEU A 462 -12.21 10.33 9.25
N LYS A 463 -13.27 9.63 9.71
CA LYS A 463 -13.18 8.74 10.87
C LYS A 463 -12.20 7.59 10.60
N LYS A 464 -12.33 6.91 9.46
CA LYS A 464 -11.45 5.82 9.06
C LYS A 464 -10.00 6.29 8.88
N GLU A 465 -9.82 7.47 8.31
CA GLU A 465 -8.52 8.11 8.14
C GLU A 465 -7.85 8.38 9.50
N PHE A 466 -8.60 8.92 10.47
CA PHE A 466 -8.13 9.12 11.84
C PHE A 466 -7.74 7.80 12.51
N GLU A 467 -8.54 6.75 12.39
CA GLU A 467 -8.24 5.42 12.94
C GLU A 467 -6.96 4.81 12.33
N CYS A 468 -6.77 4.96 11.02
CA CYS A 468 -5.53 4.55 10.35
C CYS A 468 -4.32 5.32 10.88
N TYR A 469 -4.44 6.65 11.04
CA TYR A 469 -3.37 7.50 11.55
C TYR A 469 -3.01 7.16 13.01
N GLU A 470 -4.03 7.02 13.87
CA GLU A 470 -3.87 6.65 15.28
C GLU A 470 -3.15 5.30 15.43
N LYS A 471 -3.58 4.29 14.65
CA LYS A 471 -2.95 2.97 14.65
C LYS A 471 -1.49 3.03 14.18
N ALA A 472 -1.19 3.81 13.14
CA ALA A 472 0.17 3.98 12.64
C ALA A 472 1.07 4.67 13.68
N LEU A 473 0.58 5.76 14.29
CA LEU A 473 1.30 6.52 15.32
C LEU A 473 1.58 5.65 16.56
N ASN A 474 0.59 4.91 17.04
CA ASN A 474 0.72 4.02 18.21
C ASN A 474 1.62 2.80 17.92
N LYS A 475 1.58 2.25 16.69
CA LYS A 475 2.51 1.19 16.29
C LYS A 475 3.94 1.72 16.22
N ARG A 476 4.14 2.96 15.78
CA ARG A 476 5.46 3.57 15.60
C ARG A 476 6.16 3.85 16.92
N LEU A 477 5.45 4.12 18.00
CA LEU A 477 6.01 4.45 19.31
C LEU A 477 6.11 3.20 20.20
N SER A 478 7.24 3.04 20.88
CA SER A 478 7.46 1.98 21.86
C SER A 478 6.77 2.31 23.18
N ARG A 479 6.64 1.29 24.05
CA ARG A 479 6.15 1.48 25.43
C ARG A 479 6.96 2.53 26.19
N LYS A 480 8.29 2.56 26.00
CA LYS A 480 9.17 3.53 26.63
C LYS A 480 8.90 4.95 26.15
N GLU A 481 8.69 5.13 24.85
CA GLU A 481 8.37 6.43 24.24
C GLU A 481 6.99 6.93 24.67
N HIS A 482 5.98 6.04 24.75
CA HIS A 482 4.68 6.39 25.32
C HIS A 482 4.76 6.84 26.78
N LYS A 483 5.55 6.13 27.60
CA LYS A 483 5.79 6.50 29.00
C LYS A 483 6.45 7.88 29.12
N ALA A 484 7.46 8.16 28.29
CA ALA A 484 8.13 9.46 28.27
C ALA A 484 7.17 10.61 27.89
N ILE A 485 6.23 10.36 26.97
CA ILE A 485 5.16 11.33 26.64
C ILE A 485 4.26 11.59 27.85
N GLU A 486 3.82 10.54 28.54
CA GLU A 486 2.92 10.64 29.70
C GLU A 486 3.57 11.37 30.89
N GLU A 487 4.86 11.13 31.11
CA GLU A 487 5.67 11.78 32.16
C GLU A 487 6.17 13.17 31.75
N LYS A 488 5.90 13.62 30.51
CA LYS A 488 6.43 14.85 29.90
C LYS A 488 7.96 14.94 29.89
N ASP A 489 8.63 13.79 29.85
CA ASP A 489 10.08 13.69 29.70
C ASP A 489 10.46 13.81 28.21
N PHE A 490 10.43 15.04 27.71
CA PHE A 490 10.74 15.33 26.31
C PHE A 490 12.22 15.11 25.97
N LEU A 491 13.10 15.10 26.97
CA LEU A 491 14.52 14.84 26.77
C LEU A 491 14.74 13.34 26.46
N GLU A 492 14.13 12.46 27.26
CA GLU A 492 14.18 11.02 27.01
C GLU A 492 13.48 10.68 25.69
N LEU A 493 12.32 11.28 25.40
CA LEU A 493 11.61 11.08 24.13
C LEU A 493 12.45 11.51 22.92
N ALA A 494 13.07 12.70 22.96
CA ALA A 494 13.95 13.20 21.91
C ALA A 494 15.12 12.23 21.66
N LYS A 495 15.72 11.72 22.73
CA LYS A 495 16.84 10.78 22.68
C LYS A 495 16.44 9.42 22.10
N THR A 496 15.32 8.84 22.52
CA THR A 496 14.90 7.50 22.06
C THR A 496 14.44 7.52 20.61
N VAL A 497 13.71 8.57 20.21
CA VAL A 497 13.20 8.73 18.84
C VAL A 497 14.32 9.19 17.88
N GLY A 498 15.26 10.00 18.37
CA GLY A 498 16.35 10.57 17.58
C GLY A 498 15.99 11.90 16.91
N VAL A 499 15.31 12.78 17.64
CA VAL A 499 14.84 14.09 17.15
C VAL A 499 15.21 15.22 18.11
N SER A 500 14.98 16.48 17.73
CA SER A 500 15.15 17.62 18.63
C SER A 500 14.10 17.64 19.75
N ILE A 501 14.40 18.30 20.87
CA ILE A 501 13.44 18.47 21.98
C ILE A 501 12.15 19.17 21.50
N LYS A 502 12.29 20.18 20.63
CA LYS A 502 11.13 20.88 20.03
C LYS A 502 10.25 19.93 19.21
N GLN A 503 10.85 19.02 18.45
CA GLN A 503 10.11 17.99 17.72
C GLN A 503 9.48 16.97 18.66
N ALA A 504 10.17 16.56 19.72
CA ALA A 504 9.62 15.67 20.75
C ALA A 504 8.37 16.27 21.42
N GLN A 505 8.37 17.57 21.71
CA GLN A 505 7.19 18.29 22.20
C GLN A 505 6.04 18.28 21.17
N LYS A 506 6.34 18.44 19.88
CA LYS A 506 5.35 18.35 18.80
C LYS A 506 4.74 16.95 18.70
N ILE A 507 5.57 15.91 18.77
CA ILE A 507 5.13 14.50 18.82
C ILE A 507 4.20 14.27 20.01
N ALA A 508 4.62 14.65 21.22
CA ALA A 508 3.82 14.48 22.44
C ALA A 508 2.46 15.17 22.32
N ARG A 509 2.44 16.42 21.82
CA ARG A 509 1.19 17.17 21.60
C ARG A 509 0.24 16.44 20.64
N ILE A 510 0.74 15.94 19.51
CA ILE A 510 -0.10 15.23 18.53
C ILE A 510 -0.60 13.90 19.09
N VAL A 511 0.23 13.18 19.83
CA VAL A 511 -0.18 11.95 20.54
C VAL A 511 -1.29 12.23 21.55
N ASP A 512 -1.18 13.30 22.34
CA ASP A 512 -2.21 13.67 23.31
C ASP A 512 -3.54 14.06 22.65
N LEU A 513 -3.49 14.85 21.57
CA LEU A 513 -4.67 15.20 20.78
C LEU A 513 -5.32 13.97 20.15
N THR A 514 -4.50 13.04 19.67
CA THR A 514 -4.96 11.77 19.07
C THR A 514 -5.64 10.89 20.13
N LYS A 515 -5.02 10.71 21.31
CA LYS A 515 -5.61 9.98 22.45
C LYS A 515 -6.93 10.60 22.91
N ALA A 516 -7.01 11.93 22.99
CA ALA A 516 -8.25 12.61 23.37
C ALA A 516 -9.36 12.38 22.33
N THR A 517 -9.04 12.51 21.05
CA THR A 517 -9.98 12.31 19.95
C THR A 517 -10.45 10.85 19.89
N GLN A 518 -9.56 9.88 20.13
CA GLN A 518 -9.89 8.46 20.18
C GLN A 518 -10.94 8.15 21.26
N ARG A 519 -10.86 8.77 22.44
CA ARG A 519 -11.89 8.61 23.50
C ARG A 519 -13.27 9.03 23.00
N HIS A 520 -13.36 10.16 22.29
CA HIS A 520 -14.62 10.63 21.74
C HIS A 520 -15.17 9.71 20.64
N VAL A 521 -14.30 9.14 19.81
CA VAL A 521 -14.69 8.14 18.80
C VAL A 521 -15.25 6.87 19.46
N GLN A 522 -14.60 6.36 20.51
CA GLN A 522 -15.07 5.19 21.25
C GLN A 522 -16.44 5.43 21.91
N GLU A 523 -16.64 6.61 22.49
CA GLU A 523 -17.95 6.99 23.05
C GLU A 523 -19.04 7.04 21.97
N LEU A 524 -18.73 7.62 20.80
CA LEU A 524 -19.64 7.70 19.66
C LEU A 524 -20.09 6.30 19.20
N ASP A 525 -19.15 5.35 19.15
CA ASP A 525 -19.42 3.97 18.74
C ASP A 525 -20.26 3.22 19.77
N ALA A 526 -20.00 3.47 21.05
CA ALA A 526 -20.82 2.94 22.14
C ALA A 526 -22.25 3.49 22.12
N GLU A 527 -22.43 4.79 21.86
CA GLU A 527 -23.74 5.45 21.71
C GLU A 527 -24.52 4.88 20.52
N SER A 528 -23.84 4.73 19.37
CA SER A 528 -24.43 4.17 18.15
C SER A 528 -24.87 2.72 18.34
N SER A 529 -24.04 1.91 19.00
CA SER A 529 -24.35 0.51 19.33
C SER A 529 -25.56 0.39 20.27
N LYS A 530 -25.65 1.24 21.30
CA LYS A 530 -26.81 1.27 22.21
C LYS A 530 -28.12 1.63 21.50
N LYS A 531 -28.08 2.61 20.59
CA LYS A 531 -29.26 2.99 19.77
C LYS A 531 -29.72 1.83 18.88
N LEU A 532 -28.78 1.12 18.24
CA LEU A 532 -29.08 -0.04 17.40
C LEU A 532 -29.73 -1.17 18.20
N ILE A 533 -29.17 -1.53 19.36
CA ILE A 533 -29.73 -2.55 20.27
C ILE A 533 -31.15 -2.17 20.69
N THR A 534 -31.36 -0.91 21.07
CA THR A 534 -32.68 -0.41 21.48
C THR A 534 -33.70 -0.50 20.33
N ALA A 535 -33.30 -0.18 19.10
CA ALA A 535 -34.15 -0.31 17.92
C ALA A 535 -34.52 -1.77 17.64
N VAL A 536 -33.55 -2.69 17.70
CA VAL A 536 -33.77 -4.14 17.52
C VAL A 536 -34.71 -4.70 18.60
N VAL A 537 -34.52 -4.32 19.86
CA VAL A 537 -35.40 -4.73 20.97
C VAL A 537 -36.83 -4.21 20.76
N LYS A 538 -36.98 -2.96 20.31
CA LYS A 538 -38.30 -2.36 20.01
C LYS A 538 -38.98 -3.07 18.83
N GLN A 539 -38.22 -3.46 17.80
CA GLN A 539 -38.73 -4.21 16.66
C GLN A 539 -39.16 -5.63 17.05
N ARG A 540 -38.37 -6.33 17.89
CA ARG A 540 -38.72 -7.65 18.44
C ARG A 540 -39.97 -7.61 19.32
N LYS A 541 -40.12 -6.59 20.19
CA LYS A 541 -41.33 -6.41 21.00
C LYS A 541 -42.57 -6.20 20.12
N ARG A 542 -42.47 -5.40 19.05
CA ARG A 542 -43.56 -5.22 18.09
C ARG A 542 -43.92 -6.52 17.38
N ALA A 543 -42.93 -7.31 16.96
CA ALA A 543 -43.16 -8.60 16.31
C ALA A 543 -43.79 -9.65 17.24
N ALA A 544 -43.58 -9.57 18.56
CA ALA A 544 -44.23 -10.43 19.55
C ALA A 544 -45.61 -9.92 20.02
N SER A 545 -46.06 -8.76 19.51
CA SER A 545 -47.38 -8.18 19.80
C SER A 545 -48.41 -8.46 18.70
N PHE A 546 -47.99 -9.14 17.62
CA PHE A 546 -48.81 -9.73 16.56
C PHE A 546 -48.80 -11.24 16.76
#